data_AF-A0A7S2IE07-F1
#
_entry.id   AF-A0A7S2IE07-F1
#
_cell.length_a   1.000
_cell.length_b   1.000
_cell.length_c   1.000
_cell.angle_alpha   90.00
_cell.angle_beta   90.00
_cell.angle_gamma   90.00
#
_symmetry.space_group_name_H-M   'P 1'
#
loop_
_entity.id
_entity.type
_entity.pdbx_description
1 polymer ?
#
loop_
_entity_poly.entity_id
_entity_poly.type
_entity_poly.pdbx_seq_one_letter_code
_entity_poly.pdbx_strand_id
1 'polypeptide(L)'
;MKSLRESSSAAATPIVSLRDQIRFEEQRESGMDRGKVVCKGSFPVDMHSSGNNETQGERNNPEQRRSQYKRRTTMDEIDSIQGENHESPFLLRTSSSLSDSDDETTLSTIFDLTTTNEQETEALICRKDVTPLEIATSEKLSKKEFDVSAYMSWREMTPLQERINAITVIPNPCFCLYFLLAGKWLSDEAIEKAREAMGAGDFNTGSDATTFGASDDLTSFWIKNMMQDDPATIAQEMGGMSLQDSYEKFGCIRSTLFPNLHALPPLPVVAAAIGIILHMPFSFLYHWTYAHRLPPGSARIEHWSRRLDHAFIHVISACMSYATSGSWDYFFACAMFNIDCIYRQFKPRVRPRQNKVRIAISVVAYIIPILRRGDIILFVKLSVVLLISGWLFAKYPIGGWSHSIFHVVVALVPPLLMTAACQLVASKTQIQTAAMCAVLEEM
;
A
#
# COMPACT_ATOMS: atom_id res chain seq x y z
N MET A 1 -6.53 -28.90 53.02
CA MET A 1 -5.50 -28.13 53.76
C MET A 1 -4.22 -28.96 53.87
N LYS A 2 -3.29 -28.79 52.93
CA LYS A 2 -1.88 -29.17 53.07
C LYS A 2 -1.07 -28.28 52.13
N SER A 3 -0.11 -27.61 52.75
CA SER A 3 0.79 -26.60 52.20
C SER A 3 1.81 -27.24 51.24
N LEU A 4 1.91 -26.72 50.02
CA LEU A 4 3.10 -26.87 49.19
C LEU A 4 3.59 -25.47 48.80
N ARG A 5 4.72 -25.11 49.39
CA ARG A 5 5.60 -24.00 49.03
C ARG A 5 6.46 -24.49 47.87
N GLU A 6 6.31 -23.89 46.70
CA GLU A 6 7.31 -23.99 45.64
C GLU A 6 8.02 -22.64 45.50
N SER A 7 9.33 -22.71 45.71
CA SER A 7 10.31 -21.65 45.54
C SER A 7 10.66 -21.50 44.06
N SER A 8 10.33 -20.36 43.47
CA SER A 8 10.86 -19.93 42.17
C SER A 8 11.91 -18.84 42.40
N SER A 9 13.18 -19.16 42.15
CA SER A 9 14.25 -18.16 42.09
C SER A 9 14.27 -17.57 40.69
N ALA A 10 13.79 -16.33 40.57
CA ALA A 10 13.95 -15.55 39.35
C ALA A 10 15.40 -15.01 39.28
N ALA A 11 16.10 -15.35 38.20
CA ALA A 11 17.36 -14.72 37.83
C ALA A 11 17.08 -13.26 37.41
N ALA A 12 17.68 -12.32 38.14
CA ALA A 12 17.59 -10.89 37.85
C ALA A 12 18.53 -10.53 36.69
N THR A 13 17.96 -10.16 35.54
CA THR A 13 18.65 -9.44 34.47
C THR A 13 18.84 -7.98 34.89
N PRO A 14 20.02 -7.37 34.71
CA PRO A 14 20.23 -5.98 35.11
C PRO A 14 19.46 -5.04 34.19
N ILE A 15 18.53 -4.29 34.77
CA ILE A 15 17.88 -3.15 34.11
C ILE A 15 18.93 -2.03 34.02
N VAL A 16 19.46 -1.82 32.82
CA VAL A 16 20.23 -0.61 32.52
C VAL A 16 19.25 0.56 32.49
N SER A 17 19.47 1.52 33.37
CA SER A 17 18.66 2.72 33.50
C SER A 17 18.71 3.54 32.21
N LEU A 18 17.53 3.89 31.66
CA LEU A 18 17.38 4.81 30.51
C LEU A 18 18.09 6.16 30.72
N ARG A 19 18.44 6.49 31.97
CA ARG A 19 19.18 7.69 32.35
C ARG A 19 20.66 7.66 31.95
N ASP A 20 21.24 6.46 31.83
CA ASP A 20 22.66 6.31 31.46
C ASP A 20 22.85 6.32 29.93
N GLN A 21 21.81 5.99 29.16
CA GLN A 21 21.82 6.08 27.70
C GLN A 21 21.80 7.54 27.20
N ILE A 22 21.09 8.43 27.90
CA ILE A 22 21.03 9.86 27.55
C ILE A 22 22.38 10.56 27.82
N ARG A 23 23.13 10.12 28.85
CA ARG A 23 24.43 10.72 29.19
C ARG A 23 25.54 10.35 28.18
N PHE A 24 25.35 9.29 27.39
CA PHE A 24 26.33 8.85 26.39
C PHE A 24 26.21 9.58 25.04
N GLU A 25 25.03 10.11 24.69
CA GLU A 25 24.85 10.93 23.48
C GLU A 25 25.29 12.39 23.69
N GLU A 26 25.15 12.93 24.90
CA GLU A 26 25.55 14.30 25.22
C GLU A 26 27.08 14.51 25.23
N GLN A 27 27.86 13.44 25.46
CA GLN A 27 29.33 13.50 25.32
C GLN A 27 29.82 13.42 23.87
N ARG A 28 28.98 12.99 22.92
CA ARG A 28 29.39 12.86 21.51
C ARG A 28 29.23 14.16 20.72
N GLU A 29 28.45 15.12 21.21
CA GLU A 29 28.27 16.44 20.59
C GLU A 29 29.25 17.53 21.05
N SER A 30 30.07 17.26 22.07
CA SER A 30 31.06 18.23 22.60
C SER A 30 32.45 18.16 21.93
N GLY A 31 32.65 17.23 20.99
CA GLY A 31 33.94 16.98 20.33
C GLY A 31 34.08 17.55 18.92
N MET A 32 33.32 18.59 18.54
CA MET A 32 33.44 19.19 17.22
C MET A 32 34.03 20.61 17.32
N ASP A 33 35.31 20.64 16.92
CA ASP A 33 36.25 21.75 16.94
C ASP A 33 35.67 23.03 16.27
N ARG A 34 35.55 24.10 17.06
CA ARG A 34 35.06 25.41 16.57
C ARG A 34 36.20 26.16 15.90
N GLY A 35 36.22 26.12 14.57
CA GLY A 35 36.95 27.10 13.76
C GLY A 35 36.51 28.53 14.11
N LYS A 36 37.47 29.33 14.62
CA LYS A 36 37.32 30.74 14.95
C LYS A 36 36.86 31.57 13.75
N VAL A 37 35.65 32.12 13.81
CA VAL A 37 35.25 33.28 12.99
C VAL A 37 35.47 34.53 13.84
N VAL A 38 36.45 35.35 13.40
CA VAL A 38 36.74 36.66 13.96
C VAL A 38 35.68 37.64 13.45
N CYS A 39 34.74 38.04 14.31
CA CYS A 39 33.90 39.20 14.06
C CYS A 39 34.58 40.46 14.62
N LYS A 40 35.13 41.29 13.72
CA LYS A 40 35.44 42.71 13.98
C LYS A 40 34.30 43.54 13.39
N GLY A 41 33.76 44.48 14.16
CA GLY A 41 32.84 45.48 13.62
C GLY A 41 32.03 46.22 14.68
N SER A 42 32.71 47.05 15.46
CA SER A 42 32.11 48.07 16.33
C SER A 42 31.61 49.24 15.48
N PHE A 43 30.40 49.72 15.73
CA PHE A 43 29.96 51.05 15.32
C PHE A 43 30.57 52.12 16.25
N PRO A 44 30.86 53.31 15.72
CA PRO A 44 30.40 54.50 16.42
C PRO A 44 29.73 55.54 15.50
N VAL A 45 28.99 56.41 16.17
CA VAL A 45 28.19 57.51 15.67
C VAL A 45 28.96 58.84 15.83
N ASP A 46 28.69 59.74 14.88
CA ASP A 46 28.79 61.21 14.84
C ASP A 46 30.08 62.01 14.48
N MET A 47 29.86 62.81 13.43
CA MET A 47 30.21 64.22 13.16
C MET A 47 31.61 64.77 13.48
N HIS A 48 32.37 65.15 12.45
CA HIS A 48 32.44 66.51 11.88
C HIS A 48 33.62 66.63 10.88
N SER A 49 33.50 67.61 9.97
CA SER A 49 34.58 68.36 9.30
C SER A 49 35.00 67.94 7.88
N SER A 50 34.49 68.73 6.92
CA SER A 50 35.18 69.42 5.82
C SER A 50 36.52 68.89 5.31
N GLY A 51 36.57 68.61 4.01
CA GLY A 51 37.82 68.51 3.24
C GLY A 51 37.56 68.13 1.78
N ASN A 52 37.64 69.12 0.89
CA ASN A 52 37.66 68.94 -0.57
C ASN A 52 38.77 67.96 -1.00
N ASN A 53 38.50 67.11 -1.99
CA ASN A 53 39.38 66.94 -3.14
C ASN A 53 38.69 66.16 -4.27
N GLU A 54 38.81 66.73 -5.46
CA GLU A 54 38.54 66.15 -6.76
C GLU A 54 39.41 64.89 -6.99
N THR A 55 38.88 63.85 -7.61
CA THR A 55 39.30 63.34 -8.94
C THR A 55 38.76 61.94 -9.22
N GLN A 56 38.37 61.74 -10.50
CA GLN A 56 38.38 60.49 -11.28
C GLN A 56 37.56 59.30 -10.73
N GLY A 57 36.50 58.80 -11.37
CA GLY A 57 36.38 58.54 -12.79
C GLY A 57 36.72 57.08 -13.10
N GLU A 58 35.85 56.12 -12.72
CA GLU A 58 35.94 54.76 -13.27
C GLU A 58 34.54 54.10 -13.31
N ARG A 59 34.02 53.97 -14.53
CA ARG A 59 32.82 53.18 -14.86
C ARG A 59 33.22 51.70 -14.86
N ASN A 60 32.69 50.92 -13.91
CA ASN A 60 32.85 49.46 -13.95
C ASN A 60 31.64 48.79 -14.62
N ASN A 61 31.97 48.16 -15.75
CA ASN A 61 31.15 47.40 -16.68
C ASN A 61 30.75 46.03 -16.09
N PRO A 62 29.48 45.59 -16.13
CA PRO A 62 29.03 44.35 -15.48
C PRO A 62 29.21 43.05 -16.30
N GLU A 63 29.95 43.04 -17.43
CA GLU A 63 30.09 41.85 -18.29
C GLU A 63 31.22 40.87 -17.94
N GLN A 64 32.05 41.13 -16.91
CA GLN A 64 33.25 40.31 -16.65
C GLN A 64 33.12 39.24 -15.55
N ARG A 65 31.89 38.88 -15.13
CA ARG A 65 31.64 37.84 -14.11
C ARG A 65 31.14 36.48 -14.65
N ARG A 66 31.24 36.21 -15.95
CA ARG A 66 30.77 34.94 -16.56
C ARG A 66 31.85 33.97 -17.06
N SER A 67 33.13 34.19 -16.77
CA SER A 67 34.23 33.35 -17.30
C SER A 67 35.11 32.65 -16.25
N GLN A 68 34.61 32.37 -15.04
CA GLN A 68 35.35 31.60 -14.01
C GLN A 68 34.59 30.40 -13.42
N TYR A 69 33.85 29.65 -14.24
CA TYR A 69 33.46 28.29 -13.88
C TYR A 69 33.58 27.33 -15.07
N LYS A 70 34.82 27.14 -15.52
CA LYS A 70 35.18 26.06 -16.45
C LYS A 70 36.59 25.54 -16.09
N ARG A 71 36.67 24.76 -15.01
CA ARG A 71 37.75 23.79 -14.77
C ARG A 71 37.06 22.44 -14.54
N ARG A 72 37.12 21.49 -15.49
CA ARG A 72 38.26 20.60 -15.79
C ARG A 72 38.36 19.51 -14.71
N THR A 73 37.57 18.45 -14.89
CA THR A 73 37.86 17.12 -14.34
C THR A 73 38.22 16.25 -15.54
N THR A 74 39.51 16.02 -15.70
CA THR A 74 40.11 15.03 -16.59
C THR A 74 39.98 13.66 -15.95
N MET A 75 39.55 12.68 -16.77
CA MET A 75 39.81 11.26 -16.57
C MET A 75 41.32 11.03 -16.63
N ASP A 76 41.87 10.30 -15.67
CA ASP A 76 42.82 9.19 -15.80
C ASP A 76 43.38 8.82 -14.41
N GLU A 77 43.84 7.58 -14.28
CA GLU A 77 44.33 6.85 -13.08
C GLU A 77 43.28 6.24 -12.14
N ILE A 78 42.80 5.03 -12.47
CA ILE A 78 42.93 3.85 -11.57
C ILE A 78 43.17 2.61 -12.45
N ASP A 79 44.44 2.27 -12.64
CA ASP A 79 44.90 0.90 -12.92
C ASP A 79 45.71 0.45 -11.69
N SER A 80 45.13 -0.43 -10.86
CA SER A 80 45.83 -1.49 -10.12
C SER A 80 44.87 -2.12 -9.11
N ILE A 81 44.52 -3.39 -9.36
CA ILE A 81 44.61 -4.53 -8.42
C ILE A 81 43.99 -5.72 -9.17
N GLN A 82 44.88 -6.56 -9.71
CA GLN A 82 44.63 -7.93 -10.13
C GLN A 82 44.80 -8.88 -8.93
N GLY A 83 44.08 -10.00 -8.97
CA GLY A 83 44.27 -11.20 -8.13
C GLY A 83 43.43 -11.17 -6.86
N GLU A 84 42.61 -12.15 -6.51
CA GLU A 84 42.86 -13.59 -6.62
C GLU A 84 41.59 -14.41 -6.96
N ASN A 85 41.84 -15.50 -7.66
CA ASN A 85 40.92 -16.58 -8.00
C ASN A 85 40.52 -17.37 -6.74
N HIS A 86 39.25 -17.77 -6.66
CA HIS A 86 38.89 -19.03 -6.02
C HIS A 86 37.71 -19.68 -6.76
N GLU A 87 38.04 -20.67 -7.58
CA GLU A 87 37.11 -21.67 -8.10
C GLU A 87 36.69 -22.59 -6.95
N SER A 88 35.41 -22.97 -6.91
CA SER A 88 35.00 -24.37 -6.80
C SER A 88 33.50 -24.55 -7.12
N PRO A 89 33.12 -25.66 -7.80
CA PRO A 89 31.79 -25.87 -8.33
C PRO A 89 30.91 -26.68 -7.37
N PHE A 90 29.60 -26.40 -7.34
CA PHE A 90 28.63 -27.32 -6.75
C PHE A 90 27.55 -27.67 -7.79
N LEU A 91 27.67 -28.91 -8.28
CA LEU A 91 26.68 -29.61 -9.08
C LEU A 91 25.49 -29.99 -8.19
N LEU A 92 24.26 -29.70 -8.65
CA LEU A 92 23.10 -30.48 -8.25
C LEU A 92 22.29 -30.84 -9.49
N ARG A 93 22.41 -32.13 -9.77
CA ARG A 93 21.75 -32.96 -10.77
C ARG A 93 20.34 -33.25 -10.26
N THR A 94 19.32 -32.86 -11.01
CA THR A 94 18.00 -33.51 -10.91
C THR A 94 17.59 -34.00 -12.29
N SER A 95 17.69 -35.31 -12.43
CA SER A 95 17.10 -36.12 -13.48
C SER A 95 15.62 -36.32 -13.18
N SER A 96 14.76 -35.98 -14.13
CA SER A 96 13.43 -36.59 -14.26
C SER A 96 13.06 -36.64 -15.74
N SER A 97 13.26 -37.82 -16.29
CA SER A 97 12.71 -38.32 -17.54
C SER A 97 11.23 -38.70 -17.35
N LEU A 98 10.35 -38.18 -18.20
CA LEU A 98 9.01 -38.71 -18.56
C LEU A 98 8.53 -37.85 -19.73
N SER A 99 8.79 -38.29 -20.96
CA SER A 99 7.96 -39.18 -21.79
C SER A 99 7.04 -38.36 -22.69
N ASP A 100 7.41 -38.36 -23.96
CA ASP A 100 6.67 -37.85 -25.11
C ASP A 100 5.21 -38.32 -25.13
N SER A 101 4.32 -37.37 -25.38
CA SER A 101 3.12 -37.63 -26.17
C SER A 101 2.80 -36.35 -26.94
N ASP A 102 3.12 -36.40 -28.23
CA ASP A 102 2.70 -35.45 -29.24
C ASP A 102 1.17 -35.29 -29.23
N ASP A 103 0.68 -34.06 -29.29
CA ASP A 103 -0.41 -33.69 -30.19
C ASP A 103 -0.47 -32.18 -30.35
N GLU A 104 -0.24 -31.76 -31.60
CA GLU A 104 -0.52 -30.43 -32.13
C GLU A 104 -1.99 -30.08 -31.94
N THR A 105 -2.31 -28.90 -31.42
CA THR A 105 -3.39 -28.11 -32.01
C THR A 105 -3.19 -26.62 -31.80
N THR A 106 -2.96 -25.95 -32.92
CA THR A 106 -2.87 -24.51 -33.11
C THR A 106 -4.22 -23.86 -32.83
N LEU A 107 -4.30 -22.94 -31.87
CA LEU A 107 -5.48 -22.08 -31.67
C LEU A 107 -5.05 -20.66 -31.28
N SER A 108 -4.29 -20.06 -32.20
CA SER A 108 -4.46 -18.64 -32.51
C SER A 108 -5.87 -18.40 -33.05
N THR A 109 -6.46 -17.24 -32.74
CA THR A 109 -7.77 -16.72 -33.17
C THR A 109 -8.87 -16.90 -32.12
N ILE A 110 -9.21 -15.81 -31.42
CA ILE A 110 -10.56 -15.28 -31.13
C ILE A 110 -10.34 -13.99 -30.31
N PHE A 111 -10.26 -12.85 -31.00
CA PHE A 111 -10.77 -11.56 -30.54
C PHE A 111 -10.87 -10.61 -31.76
N ASP A 112 -11.67 -11.03 -32.74
CA ASP A 112 -12.18 -10.18 -33.81
C ASP A 112 -13.64 -9.86 -33.50
N LEU A 113 -13.92 -8.61 -33.11
CA LEU A 113 -15.26 -8.00 -33.13
C LEU A 113 -15.14 -6.50 -32.83
N THR A 114 -14.79 -5.72 -33.87
CA THR A 114 -15.49 -4.49 -34.33
C THR A 114 -14.60 -3.69 -35.30
N THR A 115 -14.37 -4.25 -36.49
CA THR A 115 -14.02 -3.48 -37.69
C THR A 115 -15.31 -3.04 -38.37
N THR A 116 -15.76 -1.82 -38.07
CA THR A 116 -16.81 -1.17 -38.88
C THR A 116 -16.20 -0.61 -40.15
N ASN A 117 -16.77 -1.04 -41.29
CA ASN A 117 -16.66 -0.47 -42.62
C ASN A 117 -16.39 1.04 -42.64
N GLU A 118 -15.20 1.44 -43.08
CA GLU A 118 -14.98 2.73 -43.75
C GLU A 118 -14.90 2.44 -45.25
N GLN A 119 -16.07 2.24 -45.85
CA GLN A 119 -16.24 2.23 -47.30
C GLN A 119 -16.60 3.65 -47.73
N GLU A 120 -15.70 4.23 -48.53
CA GLU A 120 -15.92 5.24 -49.55
C GLU A 120 -17.18 6.11 -49.39
N THR A 121 -16.96 7.34 -48.91
CA THR A 121 -17.79 8.47 -49.35
C THR A 121 -16.85 9.61 -49.72
N GLU A 122 -16.26 9.51 -50.92
CA GLU A 122 -15.76 10.66 -51.66
C GLU A 122 -16.93 11.58 -52.00
N ALA A 123 -17.32 12.41 -51.02
CA ALA A 123 -18.21 13.54 -51.25
C ALA A 123 -17.36 14.81 -51.18
N LEU A 124 -17.08 15.31 -52.38
CA LEU A 124 -16.65 16.64 -52.78
C LEU A 124 -17.12 17.77 -51.83
N ILE A 125 -16.41 18.00 -50.73
CA ILE A 125 -16.58 19.21 -49.91
C ILE A 125 -15.70 20.31 -50.50
N CYS A 126 -16.39 21.18 -51.23
CA CYS A 126 -15.98 22.49 -51.70
C CYS A 126 -15.05 23.19 -50.68
N ARG A 127 -13.79 23.45 -51.10
CA ARG A 127 -12.88 24.40 -50.46
C ARG A 127 -13.58 25.76 -50.39
N LYS A 128 -14.18 26.06 -49.24
CA LYS A 128 -14.39 27.44 -48.81
C LYS A 128 -13.08 27.93 -48.23
N ASP A 129 -12.60 29.03 -48.80
CA ASP A 129 -11.44 29.79 -48.33
C ASP A 129 -11.55 30.05 -46.82
N VAL A 130 -10.83 29.23 -46.05
CA VAL A 130 -10.59 29.50 -44.63
C VAL A 130 -9.61 30.66 -44.60
N THR A 131 -10.15 31.84 -44.32
CA THR A 131 -9.41 33.08 -44.09
C THR A 131 -8.23 32.84 -43.14
N PRO A 132 -6.99 33.26 -43.47
CA PRO A 132 -5.79 33.10 -42.64
C PRO A 132 -5.82 33.76 -41.24
N LEU A 133 -6.94 34.35 -40.83
CA LEU A 133 -7.04 35.21 -39.66
C LEU A 133 -7.33 34.45 -38.34
N GLU A 134 -7.64 33.15 -38.39
CA GLU A 134 -7.94 32.34 -37.19
C GLU A 134 -6.80 31.42 -36.73
N ILE A 135 -5.68 31.38 -37.46
CA ILE A 135 -4.48 30.63 -37.04
C ILE A 135 -3.67 31.43 -36.01
N ALA A 136 -3.83 32.76 -35.95
CA ALA A 136 -3.04 33.64 -35.07
C ALA A 136 -3.54 33.73 -33.61
N THR A 137 -4.73 33.21 -33.29
CA THR A 137 -5.26 33.20 -31.91
C THR A 137 -4.99 31.90 -31.15
N SER A 138 -4.55 30.83 -31.84
CA SER A 138 -4.21 29.54 -31.22
C SER A 138 -2.78 29.49 -30.65
N GLU A 139 -1.86 30.32 -31.16
CA GLU A 139 -0.46 30.37 -30.70
C GLU A 139 -0.25 31.06 -29.34
N LYS A 140 -1.26 31.77 -28.82
CA LYS A 140 -1.15 32.49 -27.53
C LYS A 140 -1.72 31.75 -26.33
N LEU A 141 -2.19 30.51 -26.49
CA LEU A 141 -2.20 29.54 -25.39
C LEU A 141 -0.78 29.01 -25.17
N SER A 142 0.12 29.95 -24.84
CA SER A 142 1.44 29.68 -24.27
C SER A 142 1.22 28.68 -23.14
N LYS A 143 1.54 27.40 -23.40
CA LYS A 143 1.55 26.34 -22.41
C LYS A 143 2.45 26.82 -21.29
N LYS A 144 1.87 27.37 -20.23
CA LYS A 144 2.59 27.77 -19.04
C LYS A 144 3.34 26.54 -18.56
N GLU A 145 4.65 26.51 -18.82
CA GLU A 145 5.48 25.37 -18.54
C GLU A 145 5.36 25.09 -17.03
N PHE A 146 4.99 23.87 -16.67
CA PHE A 146 4.77 23.53 -15.29
C PHE A 146 6.12 23.50 -14.58
N ASP A 147 6.37 24.50 -13.73
CA ASP A 147 7.60 24.57 -12.96
C ASP A 147 7.64 23.45 -11.90
N VAL A 148 8.31 22.35 -12.28
CA VAL A 148 8.52 21.18 -11.42
C VAL A 148 9.33 21.53 -10.17
N SER A 149 10.26 22.49 -10.29
CA SER A 149 11.14 22.89 -9.18
C SER A 149 10.33 23.61 -8.10
N ALA A 150 9.53 24.61 -8.49
CA ALA A 150 8.62 25.30 -7.57
C ALA A 150 7.58 24.34 -6.95
N TYR A 151 7.09 23.38 -7.72
CA TYR A 151 6.19 22.35 -7.21
C TYR A 151 6.84 21.43 -6.18
N MET A 152 8.12 21.09 -6.36
CA MET A 152 8.89 20.23 -5.44
C MET A 152 9.29 20.96 -4.16
N SER A 153 9.79 22.19 -4.28
CA SER A 153 10.26 22.98 -3.13
C SER A 153 9.12 23.26 -2.15
N TRP A 154 7.92 23.55 -2.64
CA TRP A 154 6.75 23.76 -1.79
C TRP A 154 6.28 22.49 -1.04
N ARG A 155 6.63 21.29 -1.52
CA ARG A 155 6.33 20.00 -0.87
C ARG A 155 7.54 19.42 -0.15
N GLU A 156 8.57 20.22 0.05
CA GLU A 156 9.76 19.78 0.75
C GLU A 156 9.44 19.56 2.24
N MET A 157 9.86 18.41 2.77
CA MET A 157 9.67 18.05 4.17
C MET A 157 11.00 18.09 4.90
N THR A 158 10.97 18.57 6.15
CA THR A 158 12.14 18.57 7.03
C THR A 158 12.48 17.15 7.47
N PRO A 159 13.73 16.88 7.90
CA PRO A 159 14.12 15.58 8.44
C PRO A 159 13.19 15.08 9.55
N LEU A 160 12.75 15.97 10.45
CA LEU A 160 11.81 15.63 11.51
C LEU A 160 10.44 15.20 10.96
N GLN A 161 9.90 15.93 9.98
CA GLN A 161 8.63 15.57 9.34
C GLN A 161 8.71 14.22 8.64
N GLU A 162 9.84 13.92 7.98
CA GLU A 162 10.05 12.60 7.35
C GLU A 162 10.14 11.46 8.37
N ARG A 163 10.77 11.68 9.54
CA ARG A 163 10.76 10.68 10.63
C ARG A 163 9.35 10.41 11.15
N ILE A 164 8.57 11.46 11.38
CA ILE A 164 7.19 11.31 11.84
C ILE A 164 6.35 10.60 10.78
N ASN A 165 6.52 10.93 9.50
CA ASN A 165 5.86 10.21 8.40
C ASN A 165 6.14 8.71 8.45
N ALA A 166 7.42 8.31 8.63
CA ALA A 166 7.79 6.90 8.74
C ALA A 166 7.07 6.21 9.91
N ILE A 167 7.04 6.85 11.09
CA ILE A 167 6.37 6.30 12.28
C ILE A 167 4.86 6.17 12.07
N THR A 168 4.22 7.16 11.46
CA THR A 168 2.76 7.17 11.26
C THR A 168 2.24 6.10 10.31
N VAL A 169 3.10 5.40 9.56
CA VAL A 169 2.72 4.26 8.71
C VAL A 169 2.49 2.98 9.52
N ILE A 170 3.17 2.82 10.67
CA ILE A 170 3.21 1.57 11.46
C ILE A 170 1.84 1.08 11.97
N PRO A 171 0.91 1.95 12.42
CA PRO A 171 -0.37 1.48 12.95
C PRO A 171 -1.19 0.62 11.98
N ASN A 172 -1.06 0.86 10.67
CA ASN A 172 -1.81 0.15 9.63
C ASN A 172 -1.55 -1.36 9.58
N PRO A 173 -0.32 -1.84 9.35
CA PRO A 173 -0.03 -3.26 9.38
C PRO A 173 -0.20 -3.87 10.77
N CYS A 174 0.07 -3.13 11.85
CA CYS A 174 -0.17 -3.61 13.21
C CYS A 174 -1.65 -3.93 13.44
N PHE A 175 -2.56 -3.06 12.98
CA PHE A 175 -3.99 -3.32 13.03
C PHE A 175 -4.36 -4.56 12.21
N CYS A 176 -3.82 -4.71 11.00
CA CYS A 176 -4.10 -5.88 10.16
C CYS A 176 -3.66 -7.19 10.81
N LEU A 177 -2.43 -7.22 11.35
CA LEU A 177 -1.90 -8.37 12.07
C LEU A 177 -2.75 -8.68 13.31
N TYR A 178 -3.09 -7.66 14.10
CA TYR A 178 -3.99 -7.82 15.24
C TYR A 178 -5.35 -8.40 14.82
N PHE A 179 -5.96 -7.84 13.78
CA PHE A 179 -7.29 -8.25 13.32
C PHE A 179 -7.32 -9.71 12.86
N LEU A 180 -6.28 -10.15 12.14
CA LEU A 180 -6.12 -11.54 11.72
C LEU A 180 -5.86 -12.48 12.91
N LEU A 181 -4.82 -12.19 13.69
CA LEU A 181 -4.30 -13.10 14.73
C LEU A 181 -5.19 -13.17 15.96
N ALA A 182 -5.93 -12.09 16.28
CA ALA A 182 -6.86 -12.06 17.40
C ALA A 182 -8.26 -12.56 17.04
N GLY A 183 -8.47 -13.09 15.83
CA GLY A 183 -9.75 -13.64 15.38
C GLY A 183 -10.85 -12.59 15.17
N LYS A 184 -10.52 -11.29 15.05
CA LYS A 184 -11.53 -10.22 14.97
C LYS A 184 -12.36 -10.21 13.69
N TRP A 185 -12.00 -11.05 12.73
CA TRP A 185 -12.78 -11.31 11.52
C TRP A 185 -13.95 -12.28 11.74
N LEU A 186 -13.98 -13.00 12.87
CA LEU A 186 -15.06 -13.89 13.31
C LEU A 186 -15.89 -13.18 14.38
N SER A 187 -17.19 -13.01 14.12
CA SER A 187 -18.11 -12.34 15.06
C SER A 187 -18.76 -13.34 16.02
N ASP A 188 -18.99 -12.92 17.26
CA ASP A 188 -19.72 -13.72 18.26
C ASP A 188 -21.10 -14.18 17.76
N GLU A 189 -21.79 -13.35 16.96
CA GLU A 189 -23.07 -13.72 16.32
C GLU A 189 -22.94 -14.95 15.39
N ALA A 190 -21.81 -15.09 14.71
CA ALA A 190 -21.57 -16.24 13.84
C ALA A 190 -21.34 -17.52 14.66
N ILE A 191 -20.63 -17.40 15.79
CA ILE A 191 -20.40 -18.49 16.75
C ILE A 191 -21.73 -18.91 17.38
N GLU A 192 -22.57 -17.97 17.82
CA GLU A 192 -23.87 -18.28 18.41
C GLU A 192 -24.78 -19.01 17.41
N LYS A 193 -24.85 -18.55 16.16
CA LYS A 193 -25.62 -19.24 15.11
C LYS A 193 -25.10 -20.66 14.85
N ALA A 194 -23.79 -20.87 14.89
CA ALA A 194 -23.21 -22.20 14.76
C ALA A 194 -23.57 -23.08 15.98
N ARG A 195 -23.56 -22.51 17.19
CA ARG A 195 -23.95 -23.20 18.43
C ARG A 195 -25.41 -23.63 18.39
N GLU A 196 -26.31 -22.73 17.98
CA GLU A 196 -27.73 -23.04 17.80
C GLU A 196 -27.94 -24.15 16.78
N ALA A 197 -27.24 -24.10 15.63
CA ALA A 197 -27.33 -25.11 14.59
C ALA A 197 -26.84 -26.50 15.06
N MET A 198 -25.78 -26.55 15.87
CA MET A 198 -25.26 -27.80 16.44
C MET A 198 -26.12 -28.32 17.61
N GLY A 199 -26.66 -27.42 18.44
CA GLY A 199 -27.49 -27.77 19.61
C GLY A 199 -28.92 -28.17 19.24
N ALA A 200 -29.48 -27.63 18.15
CA ALA A 200 -30.77 -28.05 17.59
C ALA A 200 -30.71 -29.46 16.98
N GLY A 201 -29.52 -30.05 16.87
CA GLY A 201 -29.28 -31.42 16.42
C GLY A 201 -29.76 -32.52 17.37
N ASP A 202 -30.51 -32.20 18.44
CA ASP A 202 -31.25 -33.20 19.23
C ASP A 202 -32.46 -33.70 18.41
N PHE A 203 -32.12 -34.49 17.39
CA PHE A 203 -32.90 -34.91 16.24
C PHE A 203 -33.90 -36.01 16.59
N ASN A 204 -34.87 -35.70 17.45
CA ASN A 204 -35.97 -36.62 17.76
C ASN A 204 -37.35 -36.11 17.32
N THR A 205 -37.42 -35.09 16.47
CA THR A 205 -38.69 -34.56 15.93
C THR A 205 -38.71 -34.61 14.41
N GLY A 206 -39.15 -35.76 13.88
CA GLY A 206 -39.49 -35.94 12.47
C GLY A 206 -40.65 -35.04 12.03
N SER A 207 -40.34 -33.78 11.70
CA SER A 207 -41.32 -32.78 11.26
C SER A 207 -40.80 -32.09 10.01
N ASP A 208 -41.60 -32.16 8.95
CA ASP A 208 -41.29 -31.76 7.58
C ASP A 208 -40.82 -30.30 7.45
N ALA A 209 -39.51 -30.08 7.34
CA ALA A 209 -38.92 -28.79 7.01
C ALA A 209 -38.89 -28.58 5.48
N THR A 210 -40.06 -28.35 4.87
CA THR A 210 -40.18 -28.01 3.45
C THR A 210 -41.00 -26.75 3.24
N THR A 211 -40.61 -25.59 3.80
CA THR A 211 -41.06 -24.30 3.23
C THR A 211 -40.25 -23.11 3.75
N PHE A 212 -39.15 -22.77 3.07
CA PHE A 212 -38.68 -21.38 3.02
C PHE A 212 -38.63 -20.96 1.55
N GLY A 213 -39.65 -20.20 1.14
CA GLY A 213 -39.74 -19.61 -0.19
C GLY A 213 -38.72 -18.49 -0.33
N ALA A 214 -37.64 -18.77 -1.05
CA ALA A 214 -36.76 -17.74 -1.59
C ALA A 214 -37.12 -17.53 -3.06
N SER A 215 -37.59 -16.32 -3.38
CA SER A 215 -37.84 -15.89 -4.76
C SER A 215 -36.54 -15.75 -5.54
N ASP A 216 -36.58 -16.18 -6.80
CA ASP A 216 -35.56 -16.08 -7.84
C ASP A 216 -34.99 -14.64 -7.98
N ASP A 217 -33.72 -14.40 -8.35
CA ASP A 217 -33.12 -14.83 -9.62
C ASP A 217 -31.57 -14.88 -9.59
N LEU A 218 -31.02 -15.85 -10.32
CA LEU A 218 -29.62 -16.13 -10.68
C LEU A 218 -28.53 -16.28 -9.60
N THR A 219 -28.58 -15.57 -8.47
CA THR A 219 -27.61 -15.79 -7.37
C THR A 219 -27.90 -17.06 -6.57
N SER A 220 -29.13 -17.58 -6.64
CA SER A 220 -29.52 -18.79 -5.93
C SER A 220 -28.88 -20.05 -6.53
N PHE A 221 -28.59 -20.12 -7.84
CA PHE A 221 -28.05 -21.34 -8.46
C PHE A 221 -26.62 -21.66 -8.00
N TRP A 222 -25.74 -20.65 -7.94
CA TRP A 222 -24.36 -20.84 -7.46
C TRP A 222 -24.29 -21.01 -5.93
N ILE A 223 -25.16 -20.33 -5.18
CA ILE A 223 -25.22 -20.48 -3.72
C ILE A 223 -25.80 -21.86 -3.35
N LYS A 224 -26.80 -22.36 -4.08
CA LYS A 224 -27.44 -23.66 -3.82
C LYS A 224 -26.56 -24.86 -4.22
N ASN A 225 -25.59 -24.65 -5.12
CA ASN A 225 -24.59 -25.66 -5.47
C ASN A 225 -23.28 -25.57 -4.65
N MET A 226 -22.97 -24.42 -4.02
CA MET A 226 -21.83 -24.32 -3.06
C MET A 226 -22.24 -24.51 -1.60
N MET A 227 -23.53 -24.41 -1.27
CA MET A 227 -24.11 -24.77 0.03
C MET A 227 -24.98 -26.02 -0.10
N GLN A 228 -24.53 -26.97 -0.93
CA GLN A 228 -25.34 -28.13 -1.31
C GLN A 228 -25.44 -29.17 -0.19
N ASP A 229 -24.61 -29.06 0.84
CA ASP A 229 -24.80 -29.79 2.07
C ASP A 229 -25.67 -28.94 2.99
N ASP A 230 -26.94 -29.35 3.12
CA ASP A 230 -27.84 -28.89 4.17
C ASP A 230 -27.10 -29.05 5.52
N PRO A 231 -27.14 -28.06 6.44
CA PRO A 231 -26.65 -28.24 7.80
C PRO A 231 -27.08 -29.57 8.45
N ALA A 232 -28.27 -30.06 8.10
CA ALA A 232 -28.75 -31.38 8.53
C ALA A 232 -27.92 -32.55 7.96
N THR A 233 -27.47 -32.48 6.70
CA THR A 233 -26.59 -33.49 6.08
C THR A 233 -25.21 -33.50 6.76
N ILE A 234 -24.67 -32.31 7.08
CA ILE A 234 -23.40 -32.19 7.82
C ILE A 234 -23.53 -32.81 9.22
N ALA A 235 -24.62 -32.51 9.94
CA ALA A 235 -24.89 -33.06 11.26
C ALA A 235 -25.07 -34.60 11.22
N GLN A 236 -25.71 -35.12 10.17
CA GLN A 236 -25.91 -36.56 10.00
C GLN A 236 -24.59 -37.30 9.71
N GLU A 237 -23.69 -36.72 8.90
CA GLU A 237 -22.34 -37.28 8.69
C GLU A 237 -21.49 -37.24 9.97
N MET A 238 -21.68 -36.23 10.82
CA MET A 238 -20.95 -36.09 12.08
C MET A 238 -21.35 -37.11 13.15
N GLY A 239 -22.58 -37.66 13.11
CA GLY A 239 -23.09 -38.58 14.13
C GLY A 239 -22.33 -39.90 14.30
N GLY A 240 -21.42 -40.24 13.36
CA GLY A 240 -20.55 -41.41 13.45
C GLY A 240 -19.05 -41.10 13.39
N MET A 241 -18.68 -39.82 13.31
CA MET A 241 -17.30 -39.38 13.09
C MET A 241 -16.60 -39.13 14.43
N SER A 242 -15.34 -39.53 14.58
CA SER A 242 -14.59 -39.15 15.79
C SER A 242 -14.37 -37.63 15.83
N LEU A 243 -14.22 -37.07 17.04
CA LEU A 243 -13.92 -35.64 17.18
C LEU A 243 -12.67 -35.25 16.37
N GLN A 244 -11.64 -36.10 16.39
CA GLN A 244 -10.40 -35.90 15.65
C GLN A 244 -10.63 -35.80 14.13
N ASP A 245 -11.43 -36.72 13.57
CA ASP A 245 -11.76 -36.73 12.13
C ASP A 245 -12.56 -35.49 11.73
N SER A 246 -13.43 -35.00 12.63
CA SER A 246 -14.19 -33.76 12.42
C SER A 246 -13.24 -32.55 12.35
N TYR A 247 -12.29 -32.44 13.29
CA TYR A 247 -11.30 -31.36 13.30
C TYR A 247 -10.44 -31.33 12.03
N GLU A 248 -9.98 -32.51 11.58
CA GLU A 248 -9.17 -32.63 10.37
C GLU A 248 -9.98 -32.31 9.10
N LYS A 249 -11.24 -32.74 9.03
CA LYS A 249 -12.15 -32.45 7.90
C LYS A 249 -12.44 -30.96 7.77
N PHE A 250 -12.67 -30.25 8.88
CA PHE A 250 -12.99 -28.81 8.86
C PHE A 250 -11.74 -27.91 8.79
N GLY A 251 -10.54 -28.46 8.98
CA GLY A 251 -9.31 -27.67 9.02
C GLY A 251 -9.25 -26.73 10.23
N CYS A 252 -9.78 -27.17 11.38
CA CYS A 252 -9.75 -26.40 12.61
C CYS A 252 -8.30 -26.21 13.09
N ILE A 253 -7.99 -25.02 13.59
CA ILE A 253 -6.66 -24.65 14.10
C ILE A 253 -6.75 -24.53 15.61
N ARG A 254 -5.96 -25.33 16.33
CA ARG A 254 -5.78 -25.19 17.77
C ARG A 254 -4.41 -24.61 18.05
N SER A 255 -4.37 -23.32 18.41
CA SER A 255 -3.11 -22.61 18.67
C SER A 255 -3.09 -22.04 20.08
N THR A 256 -2.04 -22.35 20.84
CA THR A 256 -1.80 -21.73 22.16
C THR A 256 -1.35 -20.28 22.05
N LEU A 257 -0.74 -19.89 20.92
CA LEU A 257 -0.29 -18.52 20.67
C LEU A 257 -1.43 -17.62 20.16
N PHE A 258 -2.39 -18.19 19.43
CA PHE A 258 -3.52 -17.48 18.83
C PHE A 258 -4.83 -18.19 19.19
N PRO A 259 -5.31 -18.09 20.44
CA PRO A 259 -6.45 -18.87 20.94
C PRO A 259 -7.78 -18.56 20.24
N ASN A 260 -7.88 -17.40 19.58
CA ASN A 260 -9.09 -17.01 18.85
C ASN A 260 -9.02 -17.32 17.34
N LEU A 261 -7.96 -18.01 16.89
CA LEU A 261 -7.75 -18.36 15.49
C LEU A 261 -8.23 -19.80 15.25
N HIS A 262 -9.55 -20.01 15.32
CA HIS A 262 -10.17 -21.35 15.23
C HIS A 262 -10.07 -21.99 13.84
N ALA A 263 -9.87 -21.18 12.79
CA ALA A 263 -9.59 -21.61 11.41
C ALA A 263 -8.83 -20.51 10.66
N LEU A 264 -8.47 -20.75 9.39
CA LEU A 264 -7.86 -19.71 8.56
C LEU A 264 -8.85 -18.55 8.29
N PRO A 265 -8.37 -17.29 8.23
CA PRO A 265 -9.20 -16.14 7.87
C PRO A 265 -9.66 -16.21 6.39
N PRO A 266 -10.81 -15.61 6.05
CA PRO A 266 -11.29 -15.56 4.67
C PRO A 266 -10.29 -14.91 3.71
N LEU A 267 -10.17 -15.45 2.49
CA LEU A 267 -9.23 -14.93 1.49
C LEU A 267 -9.40 -13.42 1.20
N PRO A 268 -10.61 -12.83 1.12
CA PRO A 268 -10.74 -11.38 0.96
C PRO A 268 -10.13 -10.57 2.12
N VAL A 269 -10.28 -11.06 3.36
CA VAL A 269 -9.70 -10.43 4.56
C VAL A 269 -8.17 -10.54 4.53
N VAL A 270 -7.65 -11.70 4.15
CA VAL A 270 -6.21 -11.94 3.97
C VAL A 270 -5.63 -11.03 2.88
N ALA A 271 -6.32 -10.88 1.75
CA ALA A 271 -5.88 -10.00 0.67
C ALA A 271 -5.76 -8.55 1.14
N ALA A 272 -6.74 -8.02 1.89
CA ALA A 272 -6.65 -6.68 2.48
C ALA A 272 -5.40 -6.54 3.37
N ALA A 273 -5.20 -7.48 4.29
CA ALA A 273 -4.07 -7.46 5.20
C ALA A 273 -2.72 -7.55 4.47
N ILE A 274 -2.57 -8.47 3.52
CA ILE A 274 -1.36 -8.64 2.72
C ILE A 274 -1.01 -7.34 1.98
N GLY A 275 -1.98 -6.72 1.31
CA GLY A 275 -1.75 -5.46 0.59
C GLY A 275 -1.18 -4.36 1.51
N ILE A 276 -1.74 -4.21 2.71
CA ILE A 276 -1.29 -3.22 3.70
C ILE A 276 0.09 -3.57 4.28
N ILE A 277 0.29 -4.84 4.66
CA ILE A 277 1.54 -5.32 5.25
C ILE A 277 2.69 -5.20 4.26
N LEU A 278 2.48 -5.56 3.00
CA LEU A 278 3.51 -5.47 1.96
C LEU A 278 3.87 -4.03 1.60
N HIS A 279 2.96 -3.07 1.72
CA HIS A 279 3.25 -1.66 1.44
C HIS A 279 4.13 -1.00 2.52
N MET A 280 3.93 -1.36 3.80
CA MET A 280 4.60 -0.66 4.91
C MET A 280 6.12 -0.62 4.82
N PRO A 281 6.86 -1.72 4.55
CA PRO A 281 8.32 -1.69 4.52
C PRO A 281 8.87 -0.65 3.53
N PHE A 282 8.23 -0.50 2.37
CA PHE A 282 8.68 0.43 1.33
C PHE A 282 8.35 1.88 1.69
N SER A 283 7.18 2.13 2.26
CA SER A 283 6.79 3.46 2.72
C SER A 283 7.65 3.93 3.90
N PHE A 284 7.88 3.04 4.86
CA PHE A 284 8.77 3.30 5.98
C PHE A 284 10.20 3.55 5.49
N LEU A 285 10.75 2.67 4.64
CA LEU A 285 12.10 2.82 4.11
C LEU A 285 12.27 4.10 3.30
N TYR A 286 11.28 4.48 2.50
CA TYR A 286 11.26 5.75 1.79
C TYR A 286 11.41 6.92 2.77
N HIS A 287 10.48 7.09 3.69
CA HIS A 287 10.49 8.22 4.63
C HIS A 287 11.74 8.20 5.54
N TRP A 288 12.14 7.02 6.02
CA TRP A 288 13.31 6.88 6.88
C TRP A 288 14.63 7.22 6.16
N THR A 289 14.77 6.81 4.90
CA THR A 289 15.95 7.13 4.09
C THR A 289 16.04 8.64 3.83
N TYR A 290 14.91 9.27 3.50
CA TYR A 290 14.83 10.71 3.26
C TYR A 290 15.14 11.54 4.50
N ALA A 291 14.75 11.07 5.68
CA ALA A 291 15.08 11.73 6.93
C ALA A 291 16.59 11.78 7.24
N HIS A 292 17.40 10.86 6.69
CA HIS A 292 18.78 10.67 7.14
C HIS A 292 19.85 10.85 6.06
N ARG A 293 19.54 10.55 4.79
CA ARG A 293 20.58 10.39 3.76
C ARG A 293 20.53 11.40 2.64
N LEU A 294 19.37 12.03 2.39
CA LEU A 294 19.20 12.86 1.21
C LEU A 294 19.36 14.35 1.56
N PRO A 295 20.30 15.05 0.89
CA PRO A 295 20.47 16.47 1.12
C PRO A 295 19.22 17.23 0.65
N PRO A 296 18.89 18.37 1.30
CA PRO A 296 17.84 19.27 0.84
C PRO A 296 18.03 19.63 -0.65
N GLY A 297 16.94 19.72 -1.38
CA GLY A 297 16.96 20.03 -2.83
C GLY A 297 17.34 18.89 -3.78
N SER A 298 17.63 17.68 -3.29
CA SER A 298 17.80 16.50 -4.16
C SER A 298 16.50 16.12 -4.90
N ALA A 299 16.61 15.58 -6.11
CA ALA A 299 15.48 15.25 -6.98
C ALA A 299 14.62 14.11 -6.39
N ARG A 300 13.69 14.46 -5.50
CA ARG A 300 12.94 13.48 -4.70
C ARG A 300 12.06 12.53 -5.52
N ILE A 301 11.59 12.95 -6.69
CA ILE A 301 10.70 12.12 -7.53
C ILE A 301 11.44 10.92 -8.11
N GLU A 302 12.73 11.09 -8.41
CA GLU A 302 13.47 10.11 -9.19
C GLU A 302 14.10 9.02 -8.33
N HIS A 303 14.19 9.24 -7.02
CA HIS A 303 14.76 8.26 -6.10
C HIS A 303 13.98 6.93 -6.11
N TRP A 304 14.73 5.83 -6.18
CA TRP A 304 14.17 4.49 -6.30
C TRP A 304 13.20 4.12 -5.17
N SER A 305 13.49 4.51 -3.92
CA SER A 305 12.63 4.15 -2.77
C SER A 305 11.25 4.81 -2.86
N ARG A 306 11.15 6.01 -3.43
CA ARG A 306 9.88 6.68 -3.67
C ARG A 306 9.07 6.01 -4.78
N ARG A 307 9.76 5.61 -5.86
CA ARG A 307 9.13 4.86 -6.96
C ARG A 307 8.58 3.54 -6.46
N LEU A 308 9.31 2.89 -5.54
CA LEU A 308 8.91 1.64 -4.91
C LEU A 308 7.70 1.84 -3.97
N ASP A 309 7.71 2.86 -3.11
CA ASP A 309 6.54 3.25 -2.30
C ASP A 309 5.29 3.47 -3.17
N HIS A 310 5.39 4.30 -4.22
CA HIS A 310 4.30 4.52 -5.16
C HIS A 310 3.87 3.25 -5.92
N ALA A 311 4.80 2.35 -6.26
CA ALA A 311 4.46 1.08 -6.89
C ALA A 311 3.65 0.19 -5.94
N PHE A 312 4.01 0.15 -4.66
CA PHE A 312 3.27 -0.63 -3.67
C PHE A 312 1.90 -0.04 -3.32
N ILE A 313 1.65 1.26 -3.58
CA ILE A 313 0.28 1.83 -3.57
C ILE A 313 -0.63 1.14 -4.62
N HIS A 314 -0.07 0.71 -5.75
CA HIS A 314 -0.82 -0.03 -6.77
C HIS A 314 -1.00 -1.51 -6.39
N VAL A 315 -0.01 -2.12 -5.74
CA VAL A 315 -0.12 -3.49 -5.19
C VAL A 315 -1.25 -3.56 -4.16
N ILE A 316 -1.24 -2.66 -3.15
CA ILE A 316 -2.33 -2.58 -2.17
C ILE A 316 -3.68 -2.32 -2.86
N SER A 317 -3.73 -1.45 -3.87
CA SER A 317 -4.99 -1.17 -4.59
C SER A 317 -5.55 -2.41 -5.31
N ALA A 318 -4.70 -3.23 -5.92
CA ALA A 318 -5.11 -4.50 -6.51
C ALA A 318 -5.64 -5.46 -5.44
N CYS A 319 -4.91 -5.65 -4.34
CA CYS A 319 -5.37 -6.47 -3.21
C CYS A 319 -6.72 -5.99 -2.65
N MET A 320 -6.89 -4.68 -2.49
CA MET A 320 -8.14 -4.09 -2.01
C MET A 320 -9.29 -4.31 -2.97
N SER A 321 -9.06 -4.35 -4.29
CA SER A 321 -10.11 -4.65 -5.26
C SER A 321 -10.67 -6.07 -5.09
N TYR A 322 -9.83 -7.06 -4.72
CA TYR A 322 -10.30 -8.39 -4.35
C TYR A 322 -10.99 -8.36 -2.98
N ALA A 323 -10.37 -7.73 -1.99
CA ALA A 323 -10.89 -7.64 -0.63
C ALA A 323 -12.28 -7.00 -0.56
N THR A 324 -12.57 -6.05 -1.46
CA THR A 324 -13.88 -5.42 -1.52
C THR A 324 -14.82 -6.07 -2.50
N SER A 325 -14.42 -6.89 -3.47
CA SER A 325 -15.34 -7.51 -4.44
C SER A 325 -15.62 -8.98 -4.16
N GLY A 326 -14.66 -9.71 -3.61
CA GLY A 326 -14.67 -11.17 -3.53
C GLY A 326 -14.63 -11.87 -4.90
N SER A 327 -14.38 -11.14 -5.99
CA SER A 327 -14.41 -11.64 -7.36
C SER A 327 -13.00 -11.67 -7.94
N TRP A 328 -12.58 -12.86 -8.39
CA TRP A 328 -11.30 -13.06 -9.08
C TRP A 328 -11.23 -12.29 -10.40
N ASP A 329 -12.31 -12.26 -11.19
CA ASP A 329 -12.35 -11.51 -12.45
C ASP A 329 -12.12 -10.02 -12.23
N TYR A 330 -12.79 -9.45 -11.23
CA TYR A 330 -12.63 -8.04 -10.88
C TYR A 330 -11.21 -7.75 -10.39
N PHE A 331 -10.65 -8.66 -9.58
CA PHE A 331 -9.27 -8.57 -9.13
C PHE A 331 -8.28 -8.59 -10.30
N PHE A 332 -8.39 -9.52 -11.24
CA PHE A 332 -7.47 -9.62 -12.38
C PHE A 332 -7.55 -8.38 -13.29
N ALA A 333 -8.76 -7.88 -13.57
CA ALA A 333 -8.93 -6.64 -14.31
C ALA A 333 -8.23 -5.45 -13.62
N CYS A 334 -8.43 -5.29 -12.30
CA CYS A 334 -7.76 -4.25 -11.53
C CYS A 334 -6.25 -4.48 -11.42
N ALA A 335 -5.80 -5.73 -11.31
CA ALA A 335 -4.39 -6.09 -11.22
C ALA A 335 -3.65 -5.74 -12.51
N MET A 336 -4.20 -6.05 -13.68
CA MET A 336 -3.62 -5.66 -14.98
C MET A 336 -3.41 -4.15 -15.08
N PHE A 337 -4.42 -3.36 -14.69
CA PHE A 337 -4.29 -1.90 -14.66
C PHE A 337 -3.20 -1.43 -13.69
N ASN A 338 -3.15 -2.00 -12.48
CA ASN A 338 -2.16 -1.64 -11.48
C ASN A 338 -0.74 -2.08 -11.88
N ILE A 339 -0.57 -3.19 -12.59
CA ILE A 339 0.73 -3.63 -13.15
C ILE A 339 1.25 -2.63 -14.19
N ASP A 340 0.40 -2.14 -15.11
CA ASP A 340 0.81 -1.06 -16.03
C ASP A 340 1.21 0.21 -15.26
N CYS A 341 0.48 0.55 -14.19
CA CYS A 341 0.82 1.69 -13.34
C CYS A 341 2.17 1.53 -12.64
N ILE A 342 2.46 0.33 -12.11
CA ILE A 342 3.74 -0.05 -11.50
C ILE A 342 4.87 0.08 -12.51
N TYR A 343 4.73 -0.56 -13.68
CA TYR A 343 5.71 -0.47 -14.76
C TYR A 343 6.06 0.99 -15.11
N ARG A 344 5.06 1.87 -15.13
CA ARG A 344 5.26 3.29 -15.42
C ARG A 344 5.97 4.08 -14.32
N GLN A 345 5.99 3.61 -13.07
CA GLN A 345 6.82 4.23 -12.01
C GLN A 345 8.32 4.08 -12.30
N PHE A 346 8.70 3.02 -13.00
CA PHE A 346 10.09 2.71 -13.29
C PHE A 346 10.59 3.27 -14.63
N LYS A 347 9.74 3.99 -15.38
CA LYS A 347 10.20 4.72 -16.57
C LYS A 347 11.20 5.83 -16.20
N PRO A 348 12.12 6.21 -17.10
CA PRO A 348 13.10 7.26 -16.81
C PRO A 348 12.47 8.56 -16.33
N ARG A 349 11.35 8.97 -16.95
CA ARG A 349 10.58 10.18 -16.59
C ARG A 349 9.21 9.82 -16.03
N VAL A 350 8.97 10.19 -14.78
CA VAL A 350 7.66 10.06 -14.12
C VAL A 350 6.93 11.39 -14.18
N ARG A 351 5.68 11.38 -14.68
CA ARG A 351 4.83 12.59 -14.75
C ARG A 351 3.92 12.65 -13.50
N PRO A 352 4.16 13.55 -12.52
CA PRO A 352 3.46 13.51 -11.23
C PRO A 352 1.94 13.65 -11.35
N ARG A 353 1.45 14.49 -12.28
CA ARG A 353 0.01 14.66 -12.51
C ARG A 353 -0.66 13.38 -13.00
N GLN A 354 -0.05 12.68 -13.96
CA GLN A 354 -0.58 11.41 -14.45
C GLN A 354 -0.54 10.34 -13.37
N ASN A 355 0.51 10.33 -12.54
CA ASN A 355 0.60 9.40 -11.42
C ASN A 355 -0.54 9.59 -10.41
N LYS A 356 -0.82 10.83 -10.03
CA LYS A 356 -1.95 11.14 -9.13
C LYS A 356 -3.30 10.65 -9.69
N VAL A 357 -3.53 10.84 -10.98
CA VAL A 357 -4.76 10.37 -11.64
C VAL A 357 -4.84 8.84 -11.59
N ARG A 358 -3.75 8.12 -11.85
CA ARG A 358 -3.73 6.64 -11.77
C ARG A 358 -4.01 6.13 -10.37
N ILE A 359 -3.40 6.75 -9.35
CA ILE A 359 -3.69 6.42 -7.94
C ILE A 359 -5.16 6.66 -7.64
N ALA A 360 -5.72 7.82 -8.05
CA ALA A 360 -7.14 8.11 -7.85
C ALA A 360 -8.06 7.08 -8.53
N ILE A 361 -7.76 6.68 -9.77
CA ILE A 361 -8.50 5.61 -10.47
C ILE A 361 -8.40 4.29 -9.70
N SER A 362 -7.21 3.92 -9.23
CA SER A 362 -6.98 2.68 -8.46
C SER A 362 -7.79 2.67 -7.15
N VAL A 363 -7.86 3.83 -6.48
CA VAL A 363 -8.65 4.01 -5.26
C VAL A 363 -10.15 3.90 -5.55
N VAL A 364 -10.64 4.59 -6.58
CA VAL A 364 -12.04 4.50 -6.99
C VAL A 364 -12.43 3.06 -7.35
N ALA A 365 -11.55 2.35 -8.06
CA ALA A 365 -11.79 0.97 -8.46
C ALA A 365 -12.12 0.07 -7.25
N TYR A 366 -11.33 0.07 -6.18
CA TYR A 366 -11.66 -0.80 -5.04
C TYR A 366 -12.86 -0.33 -4.21
N ILE A 367 -13.35 0.90 -4.36
CA ILE A 367 -14.56 1.38 -3.65
C ILE A 367 -15.84 0.99 -4.40
N ILE A 368 -15.80 0.93 -5.74
CA ILE A 368 -16.95 0.62 -6.59
C ILE A 368 -17.71 -0.65 -6.15
N PRO A 369 -17.04 -1.78 -5.82
CA PRO A 369 -17.74 -2.98 -5.35
C PRO A 369 -18.59 -2.76 -4.10
N ILE A 370 -18.16 -1.91 -3.17
CA ILE A 370 -18.93 -1.58 -1.95
C ILE A 370 -20.22 -0.86 -2.33
N LEU A 371 -20.13 0.11 -3.23
CA LEU A 371 -21.29 0.83 -3.76
C LEU A 371 -22.24 -0.11 -4.52
N ARG A 372 -21.71 -1.02 -5.36
CA ARG A 372 -22.52 -1.99 -6.12
C ARG A 372 -23.28 -2.97 -5.23
N ARG A 373 -22.76 -3.31 -4.04
CA ARG A 373 -23.47 -4.14 -3.06
C ARG A 373 -24.59 -3.40 -2.32
N GLY A 374 -24.69 -2.07 -2.48
CA GLY A 374 -25.67 -1.26 -1.76
C GLY A 374 -25.29 -0.92 -0.32
N ASP A 375 -24.04 -1.14 0.10
CA ASP A 375 -23.58 -0.73 1.43
C ASP A 375 -23.23 0.76 1.46
N ILE A 376 -24.28 1.58 1.41
CA ILE A 376 -24.17 3.04 1.29
C ILE A 376 -23.50 3.66 2.52
N ILE A 377 -23.77 3.12 3.72
CA ILE A 377 -23.20 3.66 4.96
C ILE A 377 -21.68 3.47 4.96
N LEU A 378 -21.20 2.27 4.63
CA LEU A 378 -19.77 2.02 4.54
C LEU A 378 -19.12 2.81 3.40
N PHE A 379 -19.78 2.88 2.24
CA PHE A 379 -19.31 3.69 1.11
C PHE A 379 -19.14 5.17 1.50
N VAL A 380 -20.10 5.77 2.20
CA VAL A 380 -20.01 7.16 2.67
C VAL A 380 -18.87 7.34 3.67
N LYS A 381 -18.77 6.46 4.68
CA LYS A 381 -17.68 6.49 5.67
C LYS A 381 -16.32 6.45 4.99
N LEU A 382 -16.12 5.48 4.10
CA LEU A 382 -14.87 5.30 3.36
C LEU A 382 -14.58 6.48 2.43
N SER A 383 -15.60 6.98 1.72
CA SER A 383 -15.46 8.14 0.84
C SER A 383 -15.04 9.40 1.60
N VAL A 384 -15.63 9.67 2.77
CA VAL A 384 -15.26 10.81 3.61
C VAL A 384 -13.80 10.70 4.04
N VAL A 385 -13.38 9.54 4.56
CA VAL A 385 -11.98 9.31 4.97
C VAL A 385 -11.03 9.53 3.79
N LEU A 386 -11.33 8.94 2.63
CA LEU A 386 -10.47 9.04 1.44
C LEU A 386 -10.47 10.43 0.81
N LEU A 387 -11.56 11.20 0.89
CA LEU A 387 -11.61 12.59 0.43
C LEU A 387 -10.75 13.49 1.32
N ILE A 388 -10.83 13.34 2.65
CA ILE A 388 -9.99 14.08 3.59
C ILE A 388 -8.52 13.71 3.38
N SER A 389 -8.20 12.42 3.30
CA SER A 389 -6.85 11.93 3.00
C SER A 389 -6.34 12.46 1.66
N GLY A 390 -7.16 12.39 0.61
CA GLY A 390 -6.84 12.89 -0.72
C GLY A 390 -6.60 14.40 -0.73
N TRP A 391 -7.37 15.18 0.03
CA TRP A 391 -7.18 16.62 0.19
C TRP A 391 -5.86 16.93 0.90
N LEU A 392 -5.57 16.29 2.03
CA LEU A 392 -4.31 16.44 2.77
C LEU A 392 -3.09 16.13 1.87
N PHE A 393 -3.16 15.02 1.14
CA PHE A 393 -2.10 14.60 0.22
C PHE A 393 -1.99 15.48 -1.04
N ALA A 394 -3.09 15.99 -1.57
CA ALA A 394 -3.05 16.80 -2.79
C ALA A 394 -2.65 18.26 -2.52
N LYS A 395 -3.14 18.84 -1.42
CA LYS A 395 -3.10 20.29 -1.14
C LYS A 395 -2.12 20.70 -0.05
N TYR A 396 -1.58 19.78 0.75
CA TYR A 396 -0.58 20.08 1.77
C TYR A 396 -0.92 21.35 2.60
N PRO A 397 -2.14 21.46 3.16
CA PRO A 397 -2.61 22.70 3.81
C PRO A 397 -1.73 23.14 4.99
N ILE A 398 -0.99 22.22 5.61
CA ILE A 398 -0.11 22.43 6.76
C ILE A 398 1.35 22.08 6.38
N GLY A 399 1.71 22.24 5.10
CA GLY A 399 3.02 21.85 4.59
C GLY A 399 3.30 20.36 4.79
N GLY A 400 4.54 20.01 5.15
CA GLY A 400 4.99 18.63 5.33
C GLY A 400 4.20 17.80 6.35
N TRP A 401 3.62 18.43 7.38
CA TRP A 401 2.79 17.75 8.39
C TRP A 401 1.49 17.18 7.82
N SER A 402 1.02 17.71 6.69
CA SER A 402 -0.18 17.21 6.02
C SER A 402 -0.03 15.75 5.62
N HIS A 403 1.20 15.31 5.31
CA HIS A 403 1.49 13.91 4.95
C HIS A 403 1.43 12.99 6.17
N SER A 404 1.91 13.43 7.33
CA SER A 404 1.79 12.67 8.58
C SER A 404 0.33 12.53 9.00
N ILE A 405 -0.45 13.61 8.92
CA ILE A 405 -1.88 13.59 9.23
C ILE A 405 -2.62 12.71 8.22
N PHE A 406 -2.23 12.73 6.94
CA PHE A 406 -2.75 11.81 5.93
C PHE A 406 -2.58 10.35 6.35
N HIS A 407 -1.40 9.94 6.85
CA HIS A 407 -1.16 8.58 7.34
C HIS A 407 -2.04 8.21 8.53
N VAL A 408 -2.26 9.15 9.46
CA VAL A 408 -3.16 8.93 10.61
C VAL A 408 -4.61 8.79 10.16
N VAL A 409 -5.08 9.63 9.25
CA VAL A 409 -6.47 9.57 8.75
C VAL A 409 -6.69 8.31 7.90
N VAL A 410 -5.73 7.96 7.04
CA VAL A 410 -5.84 6.73 6.23
C VAL A 410 -5.75 5.48 7.09
N ALA A 411 -5.29 5.57 8.35
CA ALA A 411 -5.32 4.45 9.28
C ALA A 411 -6.71 4.05 9.76
N LEU A 412 -7.73 4.84 9.42
CA LEU A 412 -9.13 4.45 9.57
C LEU A 412 -9.64 3.58 8.41
N VAL A 413 -8.89 3.45 7.31
CA VAL A 413 -9.30 2.66 6.14
C VAL A 413 -9.23 1.15 6.39
N PRO A 414 -8.16 0.57 6.98
CA PRO A 414 -8.08 -0.86 7.25
C PRO A 414 -9.29 -1.44 8.00
N PRO A 415 -9.73 -0.91 9.17
CA PRO A 415 -10.90 -1.46 9.86
C PRO A 415 -12.17 -1.47 9.00
N LEU A 416 -12.39 -0.42 8.21
CA LEU A 416 -13.54 -0.32 7.32
C LEU A 416 -13.49 -1.37 6.21
N LEU A 417 -12.35 -1.52 5.53
CA LEU A 417 -12.19 -2.47 4.43
C LEU A 417 -12.18 -3.93 4.90
N MET A 418 -11.56 -4.22 6.05
CA MET A 418 -11.55 -5.58 6.60
C MET A 418 -12.95 -6.01 7.06
N THR A 419 -13.75 -5.09 7.63
CA THR A 419 -15.16 -5.35 7.93
C THR A 419 -15.96 -5.59 6.65
N ALA A 420 -15.74 -4.79 5.60
CA ALA A 420 -16.35 -4.99 4.30
C ALA A 420 -16.05 -6.38 3.73
N ALA A 421 -14.80 -6.84 3.88
CA ALA A 421 -14.33 -8.12 3.39
C ALA A 421 -15.00 -9.30 4.11
N CYS A 422 -15.25 -9.20 5.42
CA CYS A 422 -15.99 -10.22 6.18
C CYS A 422 -17.43 -10.41 5.69
N GLN A 423 -18.07 -9.37 5.15
CA GLN A 423 -19.46 -9.40 4.71
C GLN A 423 -19.65 -9.99 3.29
N LEU A 424 -18.56 -10.29 2.58
CA LEU A 424 -18.63 -10.84 1.23
C LEU A 424 -19.15 -12.27 1.22
N VAL A 425 -19.87 -12.63 0.15
CA VAL A 425 -20.30 -14.03 -0.09
C VAL A 425 -19.09 -14.96 -0.10
N ALA A 426 -17.99 -14.54 -0.74
CA ALA A 426 -16.71 -15.27 -0.77
C ALA A 426 -16.08 -15.50 0.62
N SER A 427 -16.55 -14.83 1.66
CA SER A 427 -16.08 -15.01 3.04
C SER A 427 -16.96 -15.91 3.90
N LYS A 428 -18.20 -16.19 3.46
CA LYS A 428 -19.22 -16.88 4.29
C LYS A 428 -18.79 -18.28 4.70
N THR A 429 -18.35 -19.10 3.75
CA THR A 429 -17.96 -20.49 4.02
C THR A 429 -16.87 -20.57 5.08
N GLN A 430 -15.79 -19.78 4.92
CA GLN A 430 -14.68 -19.79 5.86
C GLN A 430 -15.09 -19.26 7.25
N ILE A 431 -15.97 -18.27 7.33
CA ILE A 431 -16.53 -17.77 8.61
C ILE A 431 -17.37 -18.85 9.29
N GLN A 432 -18.20 -19.58 8.54
CA GLN A 432 -19.01 -20.68 9.08
C GLN A 432 -18.14 -21.82 9.60
N THR A 433 -17.12 -22.23 8.84
CA THR A 433 -16.14 -23.23 9.29
C THR A 433 -15.46 -22.79 10.59
N ALA A 434 -15.00 -21.53 10.66
CA ALA A 434 -14.36 -21.00 11.86
C ALA A 434 -15.30 -20.95 13.07
N ALA A 435 -16.57 -20.60 12.85
CA ALA A 435 -17.58 -20.60 13.90
C ALA A 435 -17.87 -22.00 14.43
N MET A 436 -17.98 -23.01 13.56
CA MET A 436 -18.13 -24.41 13.97
C MET A 436 -16.92 -24.91 14.76
N CYS A 437 -15.71 -24.60 14.29
CA CYS A 437 -14.48 -24.94 15.02
C CYS A 437 -14.44 -24.30 16.42
N ALA A 438 -14.93 -23.06 16.56
CA ALA A 438 -15.01 -22.40 17.86
C ALA A 438 -15.96 -23.13 18.82
N VAL A 439 -17.14 -23.56 18.34
CA VAL A 439 -18.10 -24.33 19.15
C VAL A 439 -17.53 -25.70 19.54
N LEU A 440 -16.86 -26.39 18.62
CA LEU A 440 -16.20 -27.68 18.89
C LEU A 440 -15.06 -27.59 19.91
N GLU A 441 -14.47 -26.41 20.11
CA GLU A 441 -13.42 -26.19 21.12
C GLU A 441 -13.99 -25.95 22.52
N GLU A 442 -15.25 -25.51 22.62
CA GLU A 442 -15.98 -25.32 23.88
C GLU A 442 -16.60 -26.62 24.43
N MET A 443 -16.86 -27.60 23.56
CA MET A 443 -17.37 -28.94 23.91
C MET A 443 -16.27 -29.84 24.44
#